data_AF-A0A813JDL2-F1
#
_entry.id   AF-A0A813JDL2-F1
#
_cell.length_a   1.000
_cell.length_b   1.000
_cell.length_c   1.000
_cell.angle_alpha   90.00
_cell.angle_beta   90.00
_cell.angle_gamma   90.00
#
_symmetry.space_group_name_H-M   'P 1'
#
loop_
_entity.id
_entity.type
_entity.pdbx_description
1 polymer ?
#
loop_
_entity_poly.entity_id
_entity_poly.type
_entity_poly.pdbx_seq_one_letter_code
_entity_poly.pdbx_strand_id
1 'polypeptide(L)'
;MVDYIEDRATEPCGRTVPATAISALRYFEKVGEVECPMADSALLLSTVSRLEVQLATNSAPTKKAPLYFLSQLISLELFVACVDFPLYYRAFAWYKLVKVWASLRSDDCMGLQPCHLKTVAGGIEFMLERTKTSGPGRRVRWLKGYVSSCAAITGNGWLETGLLIWLGVGFAFNRDYFLPEPNEDFSGCRAKPSDWSSTSARSRALFRELRQVKFDGMCWDWDGNLPLVLHPQALLFWTDHSERNVLTSVAALLNVPKSERDFLGRWSPDGSDDYLRTSRQMVRKVQAQVAQGIRDSFVAGGLDLEERLGDNGLFEYLRNRGVNEDAARDCVQGFTVKRVAPPSDDDGFGPGQLGPMLEDVQPKVDAELKVNVELEVDESAQSDASNSLAPLYFVSFAKTQVRPVALDRWVSAGAWCQCCCL
;
A
#
# COMPACT_ATOMS: atom_id res chain seq x y z
N MET A 1 -33.75 7.88 29.87
CA MET A 1 -32.70 7.93 28.81
C MET A 1 -31.49 8.72 29.28
N VAL A 2 -31.67 9.91 29.86
CA VAL A 2 -30.61 10.60 30.62
C VAL A 2 -29.99 9.63 31.63
N ASP A 3 -30.83 9.05 32.49
CA ASP A 3 -30.49 8.01 33.47
C ASP A 3 -29.73 6.84 32.83
N TYR A 4 -30.22 6.27 31.73
CA TYR A 4 -29.52 5.19 31.00
C TYR A 4 -28.09 5.58 30.57
N ILE A 5 -27.86 6.80 30.07
CA ILE A 5 -26.51 7.23 29.68
C ILE A 5 -25.64 7.49 30.92
N GLU A 6 -26.23 8.03 32.01
CA GLU A 6 -25.53 8.27 33.27
C GLU A 6 -25.12 6.94 33.94
N ASP A 7 -26.03 5.97 34.06
CA ASP A 7 -25.77 4.60 34.52
C ASP A 7 -24.67 3.95 33.67
N ARG A 8 -24.79 4.03 32.33
CA ARG A 8 -23.76 3.55 31.40
C ARG A 8 -22.41 4.25 31.54
N ALA A 9 -22.32 5.42 32.15
CA ALA A 9 -21.07 6.12 32.44
C ALA A 9 -20.51 5.81 33.84
N THR A 10 -21.28 5.15 34.73
CA THR A 10 -20.77 4.63 36.02
C THR A 10 -19.96 3.34 35.85
N GLU A 11 -20.30 2.55 34.82
CA GLU A 11 -19.57 1.35 34.41
C GLU A 11 -18.38 1.69 33.48
N PRO A 12 -17.45 0.74 33.22
CA PRO A 12 -16.41 0.92 32.20
C PRO A 12 -16.99 1.33 30.84
N CYS A 13 -16.71 2.57 30.43
CA CYS A 13 -17.39 3.21 29.31
C CYS A 13 -16.40 4.05 28.48
N GLY A 14 -16.34 3.79 27.17
CA GLY A 14 -15.54 4.59 26.26
C GLY A 14 -16.17 5.96 26.03
N ARG A 15 -15.37 7.03 25.99
CA ARG A 15 -15.85 8.43 25.84
C ARG A 15 -16.82 8.67 24.66
N THR A 16 -16.80 7.83 23.62
CA THR A 16 -17.68 7.95 22.44
C THR A 16 -19.03 7.25 22.59
N VAL A 17 -19.20 6.37 23.59
CA VAL A 17 -20.43 5.58 23.80
C VAL A 17 -21.66 6.48 24.03
N PRO A 18 -21.62 7.56 24.83
CA PRO A 18 -22.76 8.46 24.99
C PRO A 18 -23.26 9.07 23.66
N ALA A 19 -22.36 9.58 22.83
CA ALA A 19 -22.71 10.13 21.51
C ALA A 19 -23.18 9.04 20.52
N THR A 20 -22.63 7.82 20.60
CA THR A 20 -23.13 6.67 19.82
C THR A 20 -24.55 6.29 20.22
N ALA A 21 -24.88 6.33 21.52
CA ALA A 21 -26.23 6.03 22.03
C ALA A 21 -27.27 7.06 21.55
N ILE A 22 -26.97 8.36 21.59
CA ILE A 22 -27.85 9.39 20.98
C ILE A 22 -27.96 9.18 19.46
N SER A 23 -26.86 8.86 18.78
CA SER A 23 -26.88 8.65 17.32
C SER A 23 -27.76 7.46 16.92
N ALA A 24 -27.74 6.39 17.71
CA ALA A 24 -28.63 5.24 17.54
C ALA A 24 -30.10 5.60 17.85
N LEU A 25 -30.37 6.32 18.95
CA LEU A 25 -31.71 6.80 19.28
C LEU A 25 -32.29 7.68 18.16
N ARG A 26 -31.53 8.67 17.68
CA ARG A 26 -31.92 9.55 16.56
C ARG A 26 -32.21 8.77 15.28
N TYR A 27 -31.47 7.68 15.02
CA TYR A 27 -31.76 6.79 13.89
C TYR A 27 -33.12 6.08 14.08
N PHE A 28 -33.38 5.48 15.24
CA PHE A 28 -34.64 4.79 15.50
C PHE A 28 -35.85 5.73 15.53
N GLU A 29 -35.74 6.92 16.13
CA GLU A 29 -36.78 7.94 16.12
C GLU A 29 -37.13 8.38 14.69
N LYS A 30 -36.11 8.56 13.84
CA LYS A 30 -36.30 8.94 12.44
C LYS A 30 -36.91 7.83 11.59
N VAL A 31 -36.54 6.57 11.82
CA VAL A 31 -37.09 5.41 11.09
C VAL A 31 -38.50 5.04 11.58
N GLY A 32 -38.79 5.27 12.86
CA GLY A 32 -40.10 5.06 13.46
C GLY A 32 -41.05 6.27 13.38
N GLU A 33 -40.67 7.34 12.67
CA GLU A 33 -41.45 8.57 12.46
C GLU A 33 -42.04 9.15 13.77
N VAL A 34 -41.24 9.17 14.84
CA VAL A 34 -41.68 9.62 16.17
C VAL A 34 -41.98 11.12 16.16
N GLU A 35 -43.25 11.48 16.45
CA GLU A 35 -43.74 12.87 16.41
C GLU A 35 -42.99 13.84 17.36
N CYS A 36 -42.50 13.33 18.49
CA CYS A 36 -41.77 14.08 19.50
C CYS A 36 -40.41 13.41 19.77
N PRO A 37 -39.39 13.62 18.91
CA PRO A 37 -38.08 12.99 19.05
C PRO A 37 -37.34 13.53 20.27
N MET A 38 -36.80 12.65 21.10
CA MET A 38 -36.11 12.97 22.34
C MET A 38 -34.58 12.99 22.18
N ALA A 39 -34.01 12.45 21.09
CA ALA A 39 -32.58 12.51 20.79
C ALA A 39 -32.02 13.95 20.64
N ASP A 40 -32.87 14.90 20.23
CA ASP A 40 -32.51 16.31 20.04
C ASP A 40 -32.90 17.20 21.24
N SER A 41 -33.34 16.60 22.35
CA SER A 41 -33.65 17.35 23.57
C SER A 41 -32.39 17.97 24.20
N ALA A 42 -32.47 19.27 24.56
CA ALA A 42 -31.34 20.02 25.09
C ALA A 42 -30.77 19.43 26.39
N LEU A 43 -31.62 18.82 27.22
CA LEU A 43 -31.19 18.11 28.43
C LEU A 43 -30.32 16.89 28.10
N LEU A 44 -30.73 16.07 27.13
CA LEU A 44 -30.00 14.87 26.76
C LEU A 44 -28.66 15.21 26.08
N LEU A 45 -28.66 16.21 25.20
CA LEU A 45 -27.44 16.70 24.53
C LEU A 45 -26.44 17.28 25.53
N SER A 46 -26.89 18.12 26.48
CA SER A 46 -26.01 18.71 27.50
C SER A 46 -25.46 17.67 28.48
N THR A 47 -26.27 16.68 28.90
CA THR A 47 -25.77 15.53 29.68
C THR A 47 -24.71 14.74 28.90
N VAL A 48 -24.91 14.48 27.60
CA VAL A 48 -23.90 13.79 26.79
C VAL A 48 -22.61 14.58 26.69
N SER A 49 -22.64 15.88 26.35
CA SER A 49 -21.41 16.69 26.31
C SER A 49 -20.69 16.73 27.65
N ARG A 50 -21.42 16.79 28.77
CA ARG A 50 -20.86 16.71 30.14
C ARG A 50 -20.16 15.36 30.36
N LEU A 51 -20.81 14.25 30.01
CA LEU A 51 -20.27 12.90 30.17
C LEU A 51 -19.10 12.61 29.22
N GLU A 52 -19.11 13.13 27.99
CA GLU A 52 -17.97 13.02 27.07
C GLU A 52 -16.72 13.70 27.64
N VAL A 53 -16.86 14.89 28.24
CA VAL A 53 -15.76 15.57 28.94
C VAL A 53 -15.30 14.76 30.15
N GLN A 54 -16.23 14.31 31.01
CA GLN A 54 -15.91 13.52 32.20
C GLN A 54 -15.18 12.21 31.87
N LEU A 55 -15.64 11.47 30.85
CA LEU A 55 -15.00 10.25 30.36
C LEU A 55 -13.69 10.53 29.61
N ALA A 56 -13.53 11.72 29.01
CA ALA A 56 -12.28 12.13 28.38
C ALA A 56 -11.17 12.44 29.41
N THR A 57 -11.51 13.05 30.55
CA THR A 57 -10.55 13.41 31.63
C THR A 57 -9.73 12.22 32.12
N ASN A 58 -10.34 11.04 32.20
CA ASN A 58 -9.68 9.79 32.60
C ASN A 58 -9.31 8.88 31.41
N SER A 59 -9.52 9.32 30.17
CA SER A 59 -9.18 8.52 28.99
C SER A 59 -7.68 8.56 28.73
N ALA A 60 -7.09 7.38 28.45
CA ALA A 60 -5.71 7.31 28.00
C ALA A 60 -5.53 8.15 26.71
N PRO A 61 -4.38 8.84 26.54
CA PRO A 61 -4.11 9.62 25.33
C PRO A 61 -4.34 8.81 24.05
N THR A 62 -4.88 9.44 23.01
CA THR A 62 -5.17 8.77 21.73
C THR A 62 -3.89 8.23 21.10
N LYS A 63 -3.64 6.93 21.30
CA LYS A 63 -2.45 6.24 20.78
C LYS A 63 -2.49 6.24 19.25
N LYS A 64 -1.59 7.02 18.65
CA LYS A 64 -1.35 7.00 17.20
C LYS A 64 -0.72 5.65 16.82
N ALA A 65 -1.03 5.14 15.63
CA ALA A 65 -0.30 3.99 15.09
C ALA A 65 1.18 4.39 14.87
N PRO A 66 2.16 3.57 15.30
CA PRO A 66 3.57 3.87 15.09
C PRO A 66 3.91 3.83 13.60
N LEU A 67 4.91 4.60 13.17
CA LEU A 67 5.37 4.62 11.78
C LEU A 67 6.20 3.36 11.48
N TYR A 68 6.39 3.07 10.18
CA TYR A 68 7.44 2.14 9.76
C TYR A 68 8.80 2.85 9.78
N PHE A 69 9.84 2.13 10.16
CA PHE A 69 11.23 2.56 10.01
C PHE A 69 11.61 2.64 8.52
N LEU A 70 12.62 3.45 8.19
CA LEU A 70 13.12 3.56 6.81
C LEU A 70 13.66 2.20 6.32
N SER A 71 14.41 1.51 7.18
CA SER A 71 14.85 0.13 6.95
C SER A 71 13.72 -0.85 6.59
N GLN A 72 12.52 -0.72 7.19
CA GLN A 72 11.36 -1.53 6.80
C GLN A 72 10.89 -1.22 5.38
N LEU A 73 10.92 0.04 4.94
CA LEU A 73 10.54 0.41 3.57
C LEU A 73 11.56 -0.13 2.56
N ILE A 74 12.86 0.07 2.82
CA ILE A 74 13.97 -0.43 2.00
C ILE A 74 13.90 -1.96 1.89
N SER A 75 13.76 -2.64 3.03
CA SER A 75 13.60 -4.09 3.15
C SER A 75 12.39 -4.59 2.34
N LEU A 76 11.24 -3.91 2.42
CA LEU A 76 10.07 -4.23 1.59
C LEU A 76 10.33 -4.03 0.09
N GLU A 77 11.04 -2.97 -0.33
CA GLU A 77 11.36 -2.74 -1.74
C GLU A 77 12.25 -3.88 -2.29
N LEU A 78 13.32 -4.24 -1.56
CA LEU A 78 14.19 -5.37 -1.90
C LEU A 78 13.41 -6.71 -1.93
N PHE A 79 12.48 -6.91 -1.00
CA PHE A 79 11.65 -8.12 -0.92
C PHE A 79 10.73 -8.29 -2.14
N VAL A 80 10.17 -7.22 -2.69
CA VAL A 80 9.34 -7.29 -3.91
C VAL A 80 10.17 -7.72 -5.12
N ALA A 81 11.37 -7.16 -5.28
CA ALA A 81 12.26 -7.44 -6.40
C ALA A 81 12.84 -8.87 -6.35
N CYS A 82 13.22 -9.36 -5.18
CA CYS A 82 13.84 -10.68 -5.00
C CYS A 82 12.88 -11.83 -5.37
N VAL A 83 13.31 -12.71 -6.29
CA VAL A 83 12.50 -13.82 -6.81
C VAL A 83 12.43 -15.04 -5.91
N ASP A 84 13.34 -15.15 -4.93
CA ASP A 84 13.45 -16.31 -4.03
C ASP A 84 12.33 -16.36 -2.98
N PHE A 85 11.63 -15.25 -2.76
CA PHE A 85 10.50 -15.18 -1.84
C PHE A 85 9.18 -15.64 -2.50
N PRO A 86 8.26 -16.29 -1.76
CA PRO A 86 6.99 -16.76 -2.32
C PRO A 86 6.18 -15.63 -2.96
N LEU A 87 5.58 -15.91 -4.12
CA LEU A 87 4.93 -14.90 -4.96
C LEU A 87 3.88 -14.08 -4.20
N TYR A 88 3.09 -14.72 -3.33
CA TYR A 88 2.13 -14.01 -2.49
C TYR A 88 2.76 -13.02 -1.52
N TYR A 89 3.88 -13.37 -0.86
CA TYR A 89 4.53 -12.44 0.08
C TYR A 89 5.18 -11.27 -0.66
N ARG A 90 5.72 -11.47 -1.87
CA ARG A 90 6.20 -10.39 -2.75
C ARG A 90 5.06 -9.45 -3.14
N ALA A 91 3.92 -10.01 -3.57
CA ALA A 91 2.71 -9.25 -3.87
C ALA A 91 2.22 -8.47 -2.63
N PHE A 92 2.23 -9.09 -1.45
CA PHE A 92 1.80 -8.48 -0.20
C PHE A 92 2.75 -7.37 0.30
N ALA A 93 4.06 -7.51 0.07
CA ALA A 93 5.04 -6.45 0.30
C ALA A 93 4.80 -5.24 -0.62
N TRP A 94 4.52 -5.47 -1.90
CA TRP A 94 4.13 -4.41 -2.84
C TRP A 94 2.84 -3.70 -2.41
N TYR A 95 1.82 -4.45 -1.98
CA TYR A 95 0.59 -3.89 -1.40
C TYR A 95 0.87 -2.99 -0.19
N LYS A 96 1.78 -3.39 0.71
CA LYS A 96 2.21 -2.57 1.86
C LYS A 96 2.91 -1.28 1.42
N LEU A 97 3.79 -1.34 0.43
CA LEU A 97 4.46 -0.17 -0.14
C LEU A 97 3.48 0.78 -0.86
N VAL A 98 2.52 0.25 -1.63
CA VAL A 98 1.45 1.06 -2.25
C VAL A 98 0.62 1.76 -1.18
N LYS A 99 0.30 1.11 -0.05
CA LYS A 99 -0.38 1.77 1.09
C LYS A 99 0.44 2.92 1.68
N VAL A 100 1.75 2.76 1.85
CA VAL A 100 2.66 3.82 2.33
C VAL A 100 2.68 4.99 1.34
N TRP A 101 3.05 4.72 0.08
CA TRP A 101 3.30 5.74 -0.91
C TRP A 101 2.04 6.47 -1.40
N ALA A 102 0.88 5.83 -1.43
CA ALA A 102 -0.39 6.51 -1.70
C ALA A 102 -1.10 7.02 -0.42
N SER A 103 -0.57 6.71 0.78
CA SER A 103 -1.16 7.03 2.08
C SER A 103 -2.59 6.48 2.26
N LEU A 104 -2.83 5.23 1.83
CA LEU A 104 -4.13 4.56 1.89
C LEU A 104 -4.50 4.15 3.34
N ARG A 105 -5.79 4.21 3.70
CA ARG A 105 -6.33 3.43 4.82
C ARG A 105 -6.50 1.97 4.40
N SER A 106 -6.60 1.05 5.37
CA SER A 106 -7.08 -0.31 5.10
C SER A 106 -8.50 -0.32 4.53
N ASP A 107 -9.38 0.56 5.03
CA ASP A 107 -10.74 0.70 4.49
C ASP A 107 -10.74 1.14 3.00
N ASP A 108 -9.77 1.96 2.58
CA ASP A 108 -9.65 2.39 1.17
C ASP A 108 -9.24 1.21 0.26
N CYS A 109 -8.55 0.20 0.80
CA CYS A 109 -8.17 -1.02 0.07
C CYS A 109 -9.35 -1.96 -0.21
N MET A 110 -10.47 -1.80 0.49
CA MET A 110 -11.72 -2.53 0.19
C MET A 110 -12.51 -1.92 -0.97
N GLY A 111 -12.19 -0.69 -1.37
CA GLY A 111 -12.84 -0.01 -2.50
C GLY A 111 -11.94 0.21 -3.72
N LEU A 112 -10.67 -0.19 -3.67
CA LEU A 112 -9.74 -0.12 -4.79
C LEU A 112 -9.96 -1.33 -5.71
N GLN A 113 -10.38 -1.06 -6.94
CA GLN A 113 -10.66 -2.09 -7.94
C GLN A 113 -9.43 -2.39 -8.81
N PRO A 114 -8.93 -3.64 -8.84
CA PRO A 114 -7.75 -3.99 -9.62
C PRO A 114 -7.89 -3.81 -11.14
N CYS A 115 -9.10 -3.92 -11.69
CA CYS A 115 -9.36 -3.63 -13.10
C CYS A 115 -9.12 -2.16 -13.50
N HIS A 116 -8.94 -1.27 -12.52
CA HIS A 116 -8.62 0.14 -12.71
C HIS A 116 -7.16 0.49 -12.37
N LEU A 117 -6.33 -0.50 -11.99
CA LEU A 117 -4.87 -0.35 -11.95
C LEU A 117 -4.34 -0.22 -13.37
N LYS A 118 -3.60 0.84 -13.65
CA LYS A 118 -2.97 1.07 -14.94
C LYS A 118 -1.65 1.82 -14.80
N THR A 119 -0.70 1.45 -15.65
CA THR A 119 0.50 2.25 -15.88
C THR A 119 0.13 3.55 -16.57
N VAL A 120 0.73 4.65 -16.12
CA VAL A 120 0.61 5.98 -16.72
C VAL A 120 1.99 6.62 -16.75
N ALA A 121 2.29 7.48 -17.74
CA ALA A 121 3.62 8.11 -17.84
C ALA A 121 4.11 8.64 -16.48
N GLY A 122 5.19 8.05 -15.92
CA GLY A 122 5.73 8.34 -14.59
C GLY A 122 5.06 7.67 -13.38
N GLY A 123 4.51 6.44 -13.49
CA GLY A 123 4.04 5.63 -12.36
C GLY A 123 2.71 4.89 -12.60
N ILE A 124 1.95 4.62 -11.54
CA ILE A 124 0.64 3.96 -11.59
C ILE A 124 -0.51 4.90 -11.18
N GLU A 125 -1.68 4.70 -11.78
CA GLU A 125 -2.97 5.31 -11.40
C GLU A 125 -3.94 4.18 -11.03
N PHE A 126 -4.75 4.38 -10.00
CA PHE A 126 -5.83 3.48 -9.60
C PHE A 126 -7.07 4.26 -9.15
N MET A 127 -8.23 3.57 -9.08
CA MET A 127 -9.49 4.18 -8.67
C MET A 127 -10.09 3.49 -7.45
N LEU A 128 -10.61 4.32 -6.53
CA LEU A 128 -11.32 3.95 -5.32
C LEU A 128 -12.82 4.25 -5.53
N GLU A 129 -13.68 3.23 -5.55
CA GLU A 129 -15.14 3.40 -5.65
C GLU A 129 -15.80 3.60 -4.28
N ARG A 130 -15.18 3.04 -3.23
CA ARG A 130 -15.68 3.10 -1.85
C ARG A 130 -14.57 3.54 -0.92
N THR A 131 -14.76 4.66 -0.24
CA THR A 131 -13.92 5.11 0.88
C THR A 131 -14.82 5.38 2.08
N LYS A 132 -14.26 5.31 3.28
CA LYS A 132 -14.97 5.57 4.55
C LYS A 132 -15.69 6.94 4.60
N THR A 133 -15.23 7.90 3.81
CA THR A 133 -15.75 9.27 3.72
C THR A 133 -16.63 9.53 2.49
N SER A 134 -16.70 8.60 1.53
CA SER A 134 -17.57 8.68 0.34
C SER A 134 -18.86 7.87 0.53
N GLY A 135 -19.52 8.08 1.66
CA GLY A 135 -20.82 7.45 1.95
C GLY A 135 -21.91 7.86 0.94
N PRO A 136 -23.03 7.12 0.89
CA PRO A 136 -24.12 7.40 -0.04
C PRO A 136 -24.62 8.83 0.13
N GLY A 137 -24.46 9.66 -0.92
CA GLY A 137 -24.86 11.08 -0.94
C GLY A 137 -23.75 12.09 -1.27
N ARG A 138 -22.46 11.72 -1.25
CA ARG A 138 -21.39 12.61 -1.76
C ARG A 138 -21.31 12.57 -3.29
N ARG A 139 -21.04 13.74 -3.92
CA ARG A 139 -20.99 13.92 -5.39
C ARG A 139 -19.95 13.05 -6.13
N VAL A 140 -18.86 12.68 -5.46
CA VAL A 140 -17.74 11.95 -6.08
C VAL A 140 -17.79 10.47 -5.71
N ARG A 141 -18.24 9.63 -6.65
CA ARG A 141 -18.26 8.16 -6.55
C ARG A 141 -16.88 7.51 -6.76
N TRP A 142 -15.95 8.21 -7.42
CA TRP A 142 -14.66 7.65 -7.82
C TRP A 142 -13.52 8.61 -7.45
N LEU A 143 -12.62 8.17 -6.57
CA LEU A 143 -11.40 8.92 -6.22
C LEU A 143 -10.18 8.28 -6.88
N LYS A 144 -9.28 9.10 -7.44
CA LYS A 144 -8.04 8.63 -8.08
C LYS A 144 -6.87 8.66 -7.12
N GLY A 145 -6.19 7.53 -6.98
CA GLY A 145 -4.90 7.43 -6.30
C GLY A 145 -3.76 7.28 -7.31
N TYR A 146 -2.55 7.69 -6.89
CA TYR A 146 -1.35 7.68 -7.71
C TYR A 146 -0.13 7.26 -6.90
N VAL A 147 0.75 6.46 -7.50
CA VAL A 147 2.13 6.25 -7.01
C VAL A 147 3.09 6.56 -8.15
N SER A 148 4.02 7.48 -7.91
CA SER A 148 5.05 7.92 -8.84
C SER A 148 6.06 6.80 -9.11
N SER A 149 6.59 6.71 -10.34
CA SER A 149 7.77 5.85 -10.60
C SER A 149 9.01 6.30 -9.81
N CYS A 150 9.07 7.57 -9.39
CA CYS A 150 10.13 8.08 -8.52
C CYS A 150 9.92 7.74 -7.03
N ALA A 151 8.83 7.05 -6.67
CA ALA A 151 8.52 6.62 -5.30
C ALA A 151 9.26 5.32 -4.95
N ALA A 152 10.58 5.31 -5.15
CA ALA A 152 11.46 4.18 -4.84
C ALA A 152 12.67 4.72 -4.09
N ILE A 153 13.04 4.11 -2.97
CA ILE A 153 14.24 4.45 -2.18
C ILE A 153 15.46 3.75 -2.80
N THR A 154 15.30 2.47 -3.09
CA THR A 154 16.35 1.55 -3.56
C THR A 154 16.67 1.67 -5.05
N GLY A 155 15.72 2.15 -5.85
CA GLY A 155 15.82 2.19 -7.32
C GLY A 155 15.56 0.86 -8.03
N ASN A 156 15.29 -0.24 -7.30
CA ASN A 156 15.21 -1.60 -7.82
C ASN A 156 13.94 -1.95 -8.65
N GLY A 157 13.14 -0.97 -9.05
CA GLY A 157 11.92 -1.19 -9.83
C GLY A 157 10.72 -1.81 -9.09
N TRP A 158 10.72 -1.88 -7.75
CA TRP A 158 9.67 -2.54 -6.95
C TRP A 158 8.23 -2.27 -7.42
N LEU A 159 7.92 -1.02 -7.81
CA LEU A 159 6.58 -0.59 -8.22
C LEU A 159 6.11 -1.31 -9.48
N GLU A 160 6.98 -1.47 -10.47
CA GLU A 160 6.70 -2.16 -11.72
C GLU A 160 6.71 -3.67 -11.52
N THR A 161 7.72 -4.21 -10.83
CA THR A 161 7.81 -5.65 -10.52
C THR A 161 6.55 -6.15 -9.82
N GLY A 162 6.07 -5.45 -8.79
CA GLY A 162 4.84 -5.87 -8.10
C GLY A 162 3.55 -5.57 -8.88
N LEU A 163 3.53 -4.59 -9.79
CA LEU A 163 2.41 -4.43 -10.73
C LEU A 163 2.33 -5.62 -11.70
N LEU A 164 3.48 -6.10 -12.22
CA LEU A 164 3.54 -7.28 -13.06
C LEU A 164 3.05 -8.52 -12.32
N ILE A 165 3.38 -8.68 -11.02
CA ILE A 165 2.80 -9.73 -10.18
C ILE A 165 1.28 -9.58 -10.09
N TRP A 166 0.77 -8.37 -9.85
CA TRP A 166 -0.68 -8.11 -9.68
C TRP A 166 -1.51 -8.30 -10.95
N LEU A 167 -0.89 -8.10 -12.11
CA LEU A 167 -1.45 -8.34 -13.45
C LEU A 167 -1.13 -9.75 -13.99
N GLY A 168 -0.36 -10.55 -13.25
CA GLY A 168 0.07 -11.88 -13.63
C GLY A 168 -0.90 -13.00 -13.24
N VAL A 169 -0.58 -14.22 -13.68
CA VAL A 169 -1.29 -15.44 -13.29
C VAL A 169 -1.29 -15.58 -11.76
N GLY A 170 -2.40 -16.05 -11.21
CA GLY A 170 -2.61 -16.15 -9.77
C GLY A 170 -3.14 -14.87 -9.12
N PHE A 171 -3.00 -13.68 -9.74
CA PHE A 171 -3.56 -12.41 -9.23
C PHE A 171 -4.52 -11.71 -10.19
N ALA A 172 -4.43 -11.96 -11.50
CA ALA A 172 -5.28 -11.34 -12.52
C ALA A 172 -6.65 -12.03 -12.66
N PHE A 173 -7.59 -11.71 -11.77
CA PHE A 173 -8.99 -12.08 -11.88
C PHE A 173 -9.91 -10.94 -11.44
N ASN A 174 -11.15 -10.94 -11.96
CA ASN A 174 -12.15 -9.93 -11.67
C ASN A 174 -12.56 -9.94 -10.18
N ARG A 175 -12.41 -8.79 -9.51
CA ARG A 175 -12.77 -8.61 -8.09
C ARG A 175 -13.02 -7.13 -7.78
N ASP A 176 -13.82 -6.86 -6.75
CA ASP A 176 -14.16 -5.52 -6.27
C ASP A 176 -13.34 -5.05 -5.04
N TYR A 177 -12.42 -5.89 -4.55
CA TYR A 177 -11.50 -5.63 -3.45
C TYR A 177 -10.04 -5.71 -3.92
N PHE A 178 -9.13 -4.97 -3.26
CA PHE A 178 -7.73 -4.94 -3.68
C PHE A 178 -6.99 -6.22 -3.30
N LEU A 179 -6.97 -6.53 -2.00
CA LEU A 179 -6.16 -7.58 -1.38
C LEU A 179 -6.92 -8.92 -1.28
N PRO A 180 -6.53 -9.93 -2.08
CA PRO A 180 -7.03 -11.29 -1.94
C PRO A 180 -6.30 -12.10 -0.85
N GLU A 181 -6.96 -13.16 -0.41
CA GLU A 181 -6.41 -14.22 0.42
C GLU A 181 -5.41 -15.10 -0.37
N PRO A 182 -4.32 -15.60 0.23
CA PRO A 182 -3.40 -16.54 -0.42
C PRO A 182 -4.08 -17.89 -0.71
N ASN A 183 -3.48 -18.64 -1.64
CA ASN A 183 -3.62 -20.10 -1.71
C ASN A 183 -2.72 -20.78 -0.66
N GLU A 184 -2.82 -22.10 -0.53
CA GLU A 184 -2.20 -22.85 0.57
C GLU A 184 -0.66 -22.91 0.49
N ASP A 185 -0.12 -22.85 -0.72
CA ASP A 185 1.31 -22.90 -1.06
C ASP A 185 1.94 -21.50 -1.26
N PHE A 186 1.15 -20.42 -1.13
CA PHE A 186 1.58 -19.02 -1.36
C PHE A 186 2.10 -18.71 -2.77
N SER A 187 1.83 -19.58 -3.76
CA SER A 187 2.18 -19.35 -5.18
C SER A 187 1.27 -18.34 -5.87
N GLY A 188 0.16 -17.96 -5.25
CA GLY A 188 -0.83 -17.04 -5.80
C GLY A 188 -1.88 -16.64 -4.77
N CYS A 189 -3.10 -16.39 -5.22
CA CYS A 189 -4.20 -16.05 -4.33
C CYS A 189 -5.53 -16.65 -4.78
N ARG A 190 -6.47 -16.79 -3.84
CA ARG A 190 -7.83 -17.26 -4.07
C ARG A 190 -8.80 -16.08 -4.14
N ALA A 191 -9.93 -16.26 -4.82
CA ALA A 191 -10.97 -15.23 -4.99
C ALA A 191 -11.81 -14.97 -3.72
N LYS A 192 -11.14 -14.72 -2.59
CA LYS A 192 -11.73 -14.31 -1.31
C LYS A 192 -11.02 -13.04 -0.81
N PRO A 193 -11.74 -11.99 -0.35
CA PRO A 193 -11.12 -10.83 0.27
C PRO A 193 -10.40 -11.19 1.57
N SER A 194 -9.26 -10.56 1.82
CA SER A 194 -8.50 -10.72 3.07
C SER A 194 -9.19 -9.96 4.21
N ASP A 195 -9.57 -10.67 5.28
CA ASP A 195 -10.12 -10.02 6.48
C ASP A 195 -9.03 -9.34 7.33
N TRP A 196 -9.44 -8.52 8.31
CA TRP A 196 -8.50 -7.75 9.13
C TRP A 196 -7.56 -8.66 9.94
N SER A 197 -8.10 -9.69 10.60
CA SER A 197 -7.32 -10.67 11.37
C SER A 197 -6.24 -11.35 10.54
N SER A 198 -6.60 -11.78 9.33
CA SER A 198 -5.74 -12.49 8.39
C SER A 198 -4.70 -11.55 7.76
N THR A 199 -5.09 -10.30 7.44
CA THR A 199 -4.18 -9.25 6.99
C THR A 199 -3.14 -8.89 8.05
N SER A 200 -3.57 -8.73 9.31
CA SER A 200 -2.68 -8.48 10.45
C SER A 200 -1.79 -9.68 10.77
N ALA A 201 -2.28 -10.92 10.61
CA ALA A 201 -1.46 -12.12 10.74
C ALA A 201 -0.37 -12.21 9.65
N ARG A 202 -0.72 -11.92 8.39
CA ARG A 202 0.23 -11.89 7.26
C ARG A 202 1.23 -10.75 7.36
N SER A 203 0.83 -9.60 7.91
CA SER A 203 1.77 -8.50 8.23
C SER A 203 2.86 -8.99 9.18
N ARG A 204 2.50 -9.75 10.21
CA ARG A 204 3.46 -10.35 11.16
C ARG A 204 4.32 -11.46 10.55
N ALA A 205 3.76 -12.24 9.62
CA ALA A 205 4.54 -13.23 8.87
C ALA A 205 5.56 -12.55 7.95
N LEU A 206 5.14 -11.59 7.13
CA LEU A 206 6.02 -10.82 6.25
C LEU A 206 7.13 -10.10 7.05
N PHE A 207 6.80 -9.45 8.17
CA PHE A 207 7.80 -8.77 9.00
C PHE A 207 8.82 -9.70 9.65
N ARG A 208 8.51 -11.00 9.82
CA ARG A 208 9.49 -12.01 10.24
C ARG A 208 10.47 -12.37 9.11
N GLU A 209 10.04 -12.27 7.86
CA GLU A 209 10.87 -12.55 6.68
C GLU A 209 11.69 -11.36 6.18
N LEU A 210 11.43 -10.15 6.68
CA LEU A 210 12.28 -9.00 6.42
C LEU A 210 13.69 -9.20 7.03
N ARG A 211 14.72 -8.82 6.28
CA ARG A 211 16.12 -8.80 6.73
C ARG A 211 16.62 -7.38 6.96
N GLN A 212 17.70 -7.24 7.72
CA GLN A 212 18.42 -5.98 7.92
C GLN A 212 19.04 -5.53 6.60
N VAL A 213 19.20 -4.22 6.43
CA VAL A 213 19.62 -3.59 5.18
C VAL A 213 20.85 -2.71 5.39
N LYS A 214 21.70 -2.69 4.37
CA LYS A 214 22.92 -1.89 4.31
C LYS A 214 22.89 -0.98 3.08
N PHE A 215 23.65 0.09 3.15
CA PHE A 215 23.92 1.01 2.04
C PHE A 215 25.43 1.26 1.97
N ASP A 216 26.05 1.01 0.82
CA ASP A 216 27.50 1.13 0.61
C ASP A 216 27.92 2.48 -0.01
N GLY A 217 26.98 3.43 -0.13
CA GLY A 217 27.17 4.69 -0.84
C GLY A 217 26.64 4.69 -2.28
N MET A 218 26.39 3.52 -2.87
CA MET A 218 25.91 3.38 -4.26
C MET A 218 24.65 2.52 -4.36
N CYS A 219 24.62 1.36 -3.69
CA CYS A 219 23.55 0.38 -3.80
C CYS A 219 22.94 0.00 -2.44
N TRP A 220 21.75 -0.58 -2.53
CA TRP A 220 20.97 -1.07 -1.40
C TRP A 220 20.95 -2.59 -1.43
N ASP A 221 21.35 -3.22 -0.33
CA ASP A 221 21.44 -4.68 -0.23
C ASP A 221 21.14 -5.14 1.21
N TRP A 222 21.02 -6.45 1.40
CA TRP A 222 20.81 -7.10 2.68
C TRP A 222 22.12 -7.14 3.50
N ASP A 223 22.04 -6.94 4.82
CA ASP A 223 23.17 -7.24 5.72
C ASP A 223 23.18 -8.74 6.06
N GLY A 224 23.42 -9.55 5.02
CA GLY A 224 23.31 -11.01 5.08
C GLY A 224 21.91 -11.48 5.45
N ASN A 225 21.83 -12.60 6.18
CA ASN A 225 20.56 -13.22 6.59
C ASN A 225 20.05 -12.73 7.96
N LEU A 226 20.52 -11.59 8.46
CA LEU A 226 20.09 -11.03 9.75
C LEU A 226 18.61 -10.61 9.70
N PRO A 227 17.72 -11.10 10.58
CA PRO A 227 16.32 -10.70 10.58
C PRO A 227 16.18 -9.24 11.03
N LEU A 228 15.30 -8.49 10.37
CA LEU A 228 15.03 -7.09 10.71
C LEU A 228 14.35 -6.97 12.08
N VAL A 229 13.42 -7.90 12.37
CA VAL A 229 12.71 -7.94 13.65
C VAL A 229 13.36 -8.94 14.60
N LEU A 230 14.31 -8.46 15.41
CA LEU A 230 15.10 -9.32 16.31
C LEU A 230 14.28 -9.94 17.45
N HIS A 231 13.22 -9.28 17.93
CA HIS A 231 12.40 -9.78 19.04
C HIS A 231 10.93 -10.02 18.67
N PRO A 232 10.34 -11.22 18.92
CA PRO A 232 8.97 -11.54 18.49
C PRO A 232 7.87 -10.58 18.96
N GLN A 233 8.03 -9.93 20.11
CA GLN A 233 7.05 -8.93 20.60
C GLN A 233 6.98 -7.68 19.73
N ALA A 234 8.05 -7.32 19.00
CA ALA A 234 8.06 -6.18 18.08
C ALA A 234 7.11 -6.40 16.89
N LEU A 235 6.86 -7.65 16.47
CA LEU A 235 5.86 -7.96 15.43
C LEU A 235 4.44 -7.49 15.81
N LEU A 236 4.16 -7.28 17.10
CA LEU A 236 2.88 -6.78 17.59
C LEU A 236 2.82 -5.25 17.70
N PHE A 237 3.88 -4.52 17.37
CA PHE A 237 3.96 -3.07 17.55
C PHE A 237 3.15 -2.30 16.51
N TRP A 238 3.29 -2.67 15.24
CA TRP A 238 2.59 -2.03 14.13
C TRP A 238 1.17 -2.55 13.97
N THR A 239 0.35 -1.72 13.33
CA THR A 239 -1.02 -2.05 12.92
C THR A 239 -1.16 -1.83 11.42
N ASP A 240 -2.24 -2.31 10.80
CA ASP A 240 -2.55 -2.00 9.40
C ASP A 240 -2.93 -0.50 9.15
N HIS A 241 -2.79 0.38 10.15
CA HIS A 241 -2.86 1.83 10.01
C HIS A 241 -1.50 2.52 10.07
N SER A 242 -0.42 1.79 10.35
CA SER A 242 0.94 2.32 10.48
C SER A 242 1.48 2.89 9.16
N GLU A 243 1.13 2.26 8.03
CA GLU A 243 1.55 2.64 6.68
C GLU A 243 1.16 4.09 6.34
N ARG A 244 -0.07 4.47 6.69
CA ARG A 244 -0.74 5.65 6.14
C ARG A 244 -0.01 6.96 6.46
N ASN A 245 0.57 7.05 7.65
CA ASN A 245 1.15 8.31 8.15
C ASN A 245 2.62 8.46 7.79
N VAL A 246 3.29 7.42 7.30
CA VAL A 246 4.74 7.43 7.01
C VAL A 246 5.09 8.55 6.03
N LEU A 247 4.48 8.57 4.85
CA LEU A 247 4.78 9.56 3.81
C LEU A 247 4.51 11.00 4.29
N THR A 248 3.38 11.25 4.94
CA THR A 248 3.02 12.58 5.46
C THR A 248 3.95 13.07 6.58
N SER A 249 4.49 12.15 7.39
CA SER A 249 5.45 12.45 8.46
C SER A 249 6.84 12.74 7.92
N VAL A 250 7.37 11.90 7.01
CA VAL A 250 8.69 12.13 6.39
C VAL A 250 8.66 13.41 5.55
N ALA A 251 7.59 13.65 4.78
CA ALA A 251 7.39 14.91 4.08
C ALA A 251 7.37 16.13 5.03
N ALA A 252 6.88 15.99 6.27
CA ALA A 252 6.93 17.06 7.25
C ALA A 252 8.36 17.35 7.74
N LEU A 253 9.17 16.31 7.99
CA LEU A 253 10.57 16.43 8.39
C LEU A 253 11.45 17.06 7.29
N LEU A 254 11.07 16.84 6.03
CA LEU A 254 11.65 17.45 4.82
C LEU A 254 11.05 18.83 4.48
N ASN A 255 10.32 19.45 5.41
CA ASN A 255 9.71 20.78 5.29
C ASN A 255 8.74 20.95 4.10
N VAL A 256 8.15 19.87 3.57
CA VAL A 256 7.14 19.96 2.51
C VAL A 256 5.90 20.71 3.04
N PRO A 257 5.42 21.77 2.36
CA PRO A 257 4.30 22.58 2.84
C PRO A 257 3.05 21.75 3.11
N LYS A 258 2.28 22.15 4.14
CA LYS A 258 1.03 21.45 4.49
C LYS A 258 0.05 21.41 3.32
N SER A 259 -0.07 22.50 2.55
CA SER A 259 -0.90 22.58 1.34
C SER A 259 -0.56 21.53 0.29
N GLU A 260 0.69 21.09 0.19
CA GLU A 260 1.10 20.01 -0.72
C GLU A 260 0.88 18.63 -0.09
N ARG A 261 1.18 18.49 1.22
CA ARG A 261 0.97 17.24 1.98
C ARG A 261 -0.51 16.88 2.14
N ASP A 262 -1.40 17.87 2.15
CA ASP A 262 -2.86 17.65 2.27
C ASP A 262 -3.46 16.96 1.02
N PHE A 263 -2.73 16.85 -0.11
CA PHE A 263 -3.12 15.96 -1.23
C PHE A 263 -2.87 14.47 -0.94
N LEU A 264 -2.06 14.12 0.05
CA LEU A 264 -1.74 12.74 0.41
C LEU A 264 -2.86 12.12 1.24
N GLY A 265 -3.42 10.99 0.80
CA GLY A 265 -4.47 10.27 1.53
C GLY A 265 -5.80 11.03 1.66
N ARG A 266 -5.92 12.20 1.01
CA ARG A 266 -7.11 13.06 0.87
C ARG A 266 -7.13 13.58 -0.57
N TRP A 267 -7.53 12.72 -1.50
CA TRP A 267 -7.42 12.99 -2.95
C TRP A 267 -8.43 14.01 -3.51
N SER A 268 -9.06 14.80 -2.63
CA SER A 268 -9.72 16.09 -2.90
C SER A 268 -9.89 16.85 -1.56
N PRO A 269 -9.41 18.10 -1.42
CA PRO A 269 -9.87 19.03 -0.38
C PRO A 269 -11.35 19.42 -0.58
N ASP A 270 -11.96 20.13 0.38
CA ASP A 270 -13.39 20.43 0.37
C ASP A 270 -13.90 21.11 -0.92
N GLY A 271 -14.88 20.48 -1.59
CA GLY A 271 -16.03 21.09 -2.29
C GLY A 271 -15.81 21.95 -3.55
N SER A 272 -14.69 22.68 -3.64
CA SER A 272 -14.28 23.51 -4.78
C SER A 272 -13.02 23.00 -5.48
N ASP A 273 -12.19 22.21 -4.80
CA ASP A 273 -10.94 21.65 -5.34
C ASP A 273 -11.13 20.33 -6.12
N ASP A 274 -12.37 19.84 -6.25
CA ASP A 274 -12.77 18.61 -6.96
C ASP A 274 -12.32 18.53 -8.43
N TYR A 275 -11.76 19.62 -8.98
CA TYR A 275 -11.26 19.72 -10.35
C TYR A 275 -9.77 20.07 -10.50
N LEU A 276 -8.96 19.99 -9.43
CA LEU A 276 -7.52 20.19 -9.53
C LEU A 276 -6.85 19.06 -10.34
N ARG A 277 -6.75 19.29 -11.67
CA ARG A 277 -5.96 18.51 -12.64
C ARG A 277 -4.49 18.34 -12.21
N THR A 278 -4.01 19.24 -11.36
CA THR A 278 -2.67 19.26 -10.74
C THR A 278 -2.49 18.30 -9.57
N SER A 279 -3.56 17.73 -9.00
CA SER A 279 -3.49 16.76 -7.88
C SER A 279 -2.49 15.62 -8.13
N ARG A 280 -2.53 15.02 -9.33
CA ARG A 280 -1.55 14.01 -9.79
C ARG A 280 -0.11 14.53 -9.78
N GLN A 281 0.10 15.77 -10.24
CA GLN A 281 1.44 16.39 -10.27
C GLN A 281 1.94 16.66 -8.84
N MET A 282 1.06 17.14 -7.94
CA MET A 282 1.41 17.42 -6.55
C MET A 282 1.76 16.15 -5.78
N VAL A 283 0.94 15.10 -5.86
CA VAL A 283 1.23 13.79 -5.23
C VAL A 283 2.57 13.25 -5.71
N ARG A 284 2.86 13.33 -7.02
CA ARG A 284 4.15 12.90 -7.59
C ARG A 284 5.33 13.72 -7.12
N LYS A 285 5.18 15.06 -7.04
CA LYS A 285 6.20 15.98 -6.53
C LYS A 285 6.56 15.59 -5.10
N VAL A 286 5.57 15.43 -4.21
CA VAL A 286 5.80 15.09 -2.80
C VAL A 286 6.40 13.69 -2.66
N GLN A 287 5.91 12.69 -3.40
CA GLN A 287 6.50 11.34 -3.41
C GLN A 287 7.97 11.34 -3.87
N ALA A 288 8.30 12.08 -4.94
CA ALA A 288 9.66 12.20 -5.43
C ALA A 288 10.58 12.95 -4.46
N GLN A 289 10.09 14.04 -3.85
CA GLN A 289 10.82 14.79 -2.82
C GLN A 289 11.10 13.93 -1.59
N VAL A 290 10.14 13.10 -1.15
CA VAL A 290 10.36 12.19 -0.02
C VAL A 290 11.34 11.08 -0.38
N ALA A 291 11.20 10.44 -1.54
CA ALA A 291 12.14 9.40 -1.98
C ALA A 291 13.57 9.94 -2.11
N GLN A 292 13.74 11.15 -2.66
CA GLN A 292 15.04 11.82 -2.74
C GLN A 292 15.57 12.18 -1.35
N GLY A 293 14.78 12.84 -0.50
CA GLY A 293 15.22 13.21 0.84
C GLY A 293 15.55 12.01 1.74
N ILE A 294 14.91 10.85 1.51
CA ILE A 294 15.32 9.58 2.13
C ILE A 294 16.70 9.16 1.62
N ARG A 295 16.95 9.12 0.29
CA ARG A 295 18.30 8.81 -0.23
C ARG A 295 19.36 9.77 0.30
N ASP A 296 19.07 11.07 0.27
CA ASP A 296 19.99 12.11 0.74
C ASP A 296 20.34 11.95 2.22
N SER A 297 19.45 11.38 3.06
CA SER A 297 19.71 11.10 4.48
C SER A 297 20.75 10.01 4.77
N PHE A 298 21.14 9.24 3.74
CA PHE A 298 22.21 8.23 3.82
C PHE A 298 23.53 8.69 3.19
N VAL A 299 23.55 9.84 2.52
CA VAL A 299 24.77 10.48 2.02
C VAL A 299 25.44 11.27 3.15
N ALA A 300 26.78 11.33 3.15
CA ALA A 300 27.55 12.06 4.16
C ALA A 300 27.13 13.54 4.25
N GLY A 301 26.85 14.02 5.46
CA GLY A 301 26.35 15.39 5.70
C GLY A 301 24.86 15.60 5.41
N GLY A 302 24.13 14.55 5.01
CA GLY A 302 22.68 14.57 4.84
C GLY A 302 21.92 14.80 6.15
N LEU A 303 20.64 15.14 6.03
CA LEU A 303 19.72 15.24 7.17
C LEU A 303 19.42 13.83 7.71
N ASP A 304 19.90 13.45 8.89
CA ASP A 304 19.56 12.14 9.46
C ASP A 304 18.06 12.06 9.78
N LEU A 305 17.33 11.34 8.92
CA LEU A 305 15.90 11.11 9.05
C LEU A 305 15.60 9.96 10.02
N GLU A 306 16.52 9.01 10.21
CA GLU A 306 16.34 7.91 11.16
C GLU A 306 16.37 8.45 12.60
N GLU A 307 17.35 9.30 12.93
CA GLU A 307 17.43 10.00 14.22
C GLU A 307 16.16 10.84 14.48
N ARG A 308 15.70 11.59 13.47
CA ARG A 308 14.51 12.46 13.57
C ARG A 308 13.18 11.72 13.68
N LEU A 309 13.07 10.53 13.09
CA LEU A 309 11.91 9.65 13.27
C LEU A 309 11.97 8.92 14.62
N GLY A 310 13.18 8.63 15.10
CA GLY A 310 13.44 7.92 16.35
C GLY A 310 12.91 6.49 16.35
N ASP A 311 12.87 5.88 17.54
CA ASP A 311 12.37 4.52 17.74
C ASP A 311 10.84 4.38 17.60
N ASN A 312 10.12 5.48 17.36
CA ASN A 312 8.65 5.57 17.35
C ASN A 312 7.98 5.09 18.66
N GLY A 313 8.73 4.93 19.76
CA GLY A 313 8.29 4.32 21.02
C GLY A 313 8.37 2.78 21.05
N LEU A 314 9.14 2.15 20.14
CA LEU A 314 9.35 0.70 20.12
C LEU A 314 10.08 0.20 21.38
N PHE A 315 11.10 0.93 21.86
CA PHE A 315 11.85 0.55 23.07
C PHE A 315 10.91 0.43 24.27
N GLU A 316 10.14 1.50 24.53
CA GLU A 316 9.15 1.51 25.61
C GLU A 316 8.05 0.46 25.40
N TYR A 317 7.63 0.20 24.16
CA TYR A 317 6.65 -0.85 23.88
C TYR A 317 7.16 -2.26 24.24
N LEU A 318 8.42 -2.55 23.97
CA LEU A 318 9.06 -3.81 24.33
C LEU A 318 9.27 -3.92 25.85
N ARG A 319 9.78 -2.86 26.49
CA ARG A 319 9.97 -2.79 27.94
C ARG A 319 8.67 -3.02 28.72
N ASN A 320 7.57 -2.38 28.30
CA ASN A 320 6.23 -2.56 28.87
C ASN A 320 5.64 -3.97 28.64
N ARG A 321 6.26 -4.81 27.80
CA ARG A 321 5.90 -6.22 27.58
C ARG A 321 6.87 -7.20 28.26
N GLY A 322 7.73 -6.72 29.16
CA GLY A 322 8.67 -7.55 29.91
C GLY A 322 9.89 -8.01 29.10
N VAL A 323 10.18 -7.35 27.97
CA VAL A 323 11.44 -7.58 27.24
C VAL A 323 12.57 -6.92 28.01
N ASN A 324 13.68 -7.64 28.20
CA ASN A 324 14.90 -7.12 28.83
C ASN A 324 15.41 -5.87 28.07
N GLU A 325 16.00 -4.91 28.79
CA GLU A 325 16.38 -3.62 28.20
C GLU A 325 17.45 -3.75 27.10
N ASP A 326 18.43 -4.65 27.25
CA ASP A 326 19.48 -4.84 26.24
C ASP A 326 18.86 -5.45 24.96
N ALA A 327 18.06 -6.51 25.11
CA ALA A 327 17.32 -7.10 23.99
C ALA A 327 16.33 -6.11 23.32
N ALA A 328 15.79 -5.15 24.07
CA ALA A 328 14.96 -4.08 23.53
C ALA A 328 15.78 -3.01 22.79
N ARG A 329 16.98 -2.66 23.26
CA ARG A 329 17.93 -1.77 22.57
C ARG A 329 18.42 -2.41 21.28
N ASP A 330 18.86 -3.66 21.33
CA ASP A 330 19.30 -4.43 20.16
C ASP A 330 18.19 -4.49 19.10
N CYS A 331 16.95 -4.78 19.51
CA CYS A 331 15.81 -4.84 18.61
C CYS A 331 15.46 -3.48 17.99
N VAL A 332 15.76 -2.35 18.62
CA VAL A 332 15.63 -1.01 18.02
C VAL A 332 16.81 -0.72 17.09
N GLN A 333 18.03 -1.02 17.50
CA GLN A 333 19.24 -0.82 16.71
C GLN A 333 19.24 -1.64 15.40
N GLY A 334 18.62 -2.82 15.40
CA GLY A 334 18.41 -3.63 14.18
C GLY A 334 17.54 -2.96 13.10
N PHE A 335 16.83 -1.87 13.43
CA PHE A 335 16.12 -1.05 12.43
C PHE A 335 16.94 0.13 11.89
N THR A 336 18.13 0.42 12.41
CA THR A 336 19.01 1.44 11.83
C THR A 336 19.69 0.88 10.59
N VAL A 337 19.71 1.65 9.49
CA VAL A 337 20.41 1.22 8.27
C VAL A 337 21.92 1.21 8.51
N LYS A 338 22.58 0.10 8.16
CA LYS A 338 24.03 0.00 8.21
C LYS A 338 24.67 0.76 7.04
N ARG A 339 25.28 1.90 7.34
CA ARG A 339 26.10 2.66 6.39
C ARG A 339 27.49 2.00 6.29
N VAL A 340 27.78 1.38 5.17
CA VAL A 340 29.10 0.78 4.85
C VAL A 340 29.88 1.81 4.03
N ALA A 341 31.18 1.95 4.27
CA ALA A 341 32.01 2.75 3.38
C ALA A 341 32.02 2.13 1.98
N PRO A 342 32.06 2.92 0.89
CA PRO A 342 32.29 2.35 -0.43
C PRO A 342 33.58 1.52 -0.40
N PRO A 343 33.64 0.37 -1.10
CA PRO A 343 34.86 -0.43 -1.18
C PRO A 343 36.01 0.45 -1.67
N SER A 344 37.17 0.34 -1.02
CA SER A 344 38.30 1.20 -1.35
C SER A 344 39.00 0.68 -2.60
N ASP A 345 39.51 1.57 -3.45
CA ASP A 345 40.29 1.17 -4.64
C ASP A 345 41.59 0.41 -4.27
N ASP A 346 41.98 0.40 -2.98
CA ASP A 346 43.11 -0.36 -2.42
C ASP A 346 42.75 -1.82 -2.06
N ASP A 347 41.48 -2.24 -2.16
CA ASP A 347 41.01 -3.60 -1.85
C ASP A 347 41.36 -4.65 -2.94
N GLY A 348 42.63 -4.68 -3.36
CA GLY A 348 43.33 -5.91 -3.77
C GLY A 348 42.94 -6.60 -5.09
N PHE A 349 41.96 -6.11 -5.85
CA PHE A 349 41.63 -6.67 -7.17
C PHE A 349 42.36 -5.93 -8.29
N GLY A 350 43.39 -6.57 -8.85
CA GLY A 350 44.13 -6.07 -10.01
C GLY A 350 43.25 -5.88 -11.25
N PRO A 351 43.69 -5.09 -12.25
CA PRO A 351 42.88 -4.68 -13.39
C PRO A 351 42.54 -5.89 -14.29
N GLY A 352 41.39 -6.51 -14.03
CA GLY A 352 41.14 -7.85 -14.54
C GLY A 352 39.73 -8.40 -14.42
N GLN A 353 38.68 -7.56 -14.41
CA GLN A 353 37.33 -7.88 -14.91
C GLN A 353 36.38 -6.68 -14.80
N LEU A 354 36.45 -5.76 -15.77
CA LEU A 354 35.29 -4.94 -16.10
C LEU A 354 34.24 -5.87 -16.72
N GLY A 355 33.19 -6.20 -15.97
CA GLY A 355 31.95 -6.72 -16.56
C GLY A 355 31.43 -5.70 -17.59
N PRO A 356 30.81 -6.15 -18.70
CA PRO A 356 30.43 -5.24 -19.78
C PRO A 356 29.49 -4.14 -19.26
N MET A 357 29.80 -2.90 -19.61
CA MET A 357 28.92 -1.77 -19.37
C MET A 357 27.57 -1.98 -20.09
N LEU A 358 26.53 -1.35 -19.56
CA LEU A 358 25.15 -1.41 -20.05
C LEU A 358 24.97 -0.69 -21.41
N GLU A 359 25.55 -1.26 -22.46
CA GLU A 359 25.15 -1.03 -23.86
C GLU A 359 24.96 -2.40 -24.53
N ASP A 360 23.91 -2.53 -25.35
CA ASP A 360 23.52 -3.74 -26.10
C ASP A 360 23.12 -5.02 -25.32
N VAL A 361 22.09 -4.92 -24.47
CA VAL A 361 21.20 -6.07 -24.17
C VAL A 361 19.93 -5.99 -25.01
N GLN A 362 20.00 -6.54 -26.24
CA GLN A 362 18.81 -6.86 -27.02
C GLN A 362 18.03 -7.99 -26.32
N PRO A 363 16.71 -7.87 -26.12
CA PRO A 363 15.93 -8.93 -25.49
C PRO A 363 15.86 -10.16 -26.42
N LYS A 364 16.31 -11.31 -25.93
CA LYS A 364 16.05 -12.60 -26.59
C LYS A 364 14.55 -12.88 -26.51
N VAL A 365 13.87 -12.74 -27.65
CA VAL A 365 12.51 -13.25 -27.83
C VAL A 365 12.62 -14.73 -28.17
N ASP A 366 12.11 -15.60 -27.31
CA ASP A 366 12.06 -17.04 -27.58
C ASP A 366 11.17 -17.31 -28.80
N ALA A 367 11.77 -17.89 -29.84
CA ALA A 367 11.22 -17.92 -31.18
C ALA A 367 10.29 -19.11 -31.46
N GLU A 368 9.27 -19.32 -30.62
CA GLU A 368 8.23 -20.34 -30.83
C GLU A 368 6.80 -19.80 -30.66
N LEU A 369 6.35 -18.97 -31.62
CA LEU A 369 4.93 -18.95 -32.03
C LEU A 369 4.76 -18.31 -33.43
N LYS A 370 5.09 -19.05 -34.50
CA LYS A 370 4.73 -18.65 -35.86
C LYS A 370 3.27 -19.03 -36.15
N VAL A 371 2.36 -18.07 -36.03
CA VAL A 371 1.04 -18.13 -36.67
C VAL A 371 1.11 -17.30 -37.95
N ASN A 372 1.13 -17.96 -39.10
CA ASN A 372 1.01 -17.28 -40.39
C ASN A 372 -0.40 -16.72 -40.52
N VAL A 373 -0.53 -15.41 -40.69
CA VAL A 373 -1.72 -14.77 -41.24
C VAL A 373 -1.26 -13.94 -42.42
N GLU A 374 -1.47 -14.47 -43.63
CA GLU A 374 -1.35 -13.69 -44.85
C GLU A 374 -2.50 -12.69 -44.89
N LEU A 375 -2.18 -11.41 -45.06
CA LEU A 375 -3.13 -10.34 -45.32
C LEU A 375 -2.75 -9.73 -46.66
N GLU A 376 -3.62 -9.90 -47.66
CA GLU A 376 -3.55 -9.17 -48.91
C GLU A 376 -3.70 -7.67 -48.62
N VAL A 377 -2.80 -6.85 -49.17
CA VAL A 377 -2.84 -5.39 -49.08
C VAL A 377 -3.25 -4.85 -50.44
N ASP A 378 -4.42 -4.21 -50.49
CA ASP A 378 -4.91 -3.53 -51.69
C ASP A 378 -4.31 -2.11 -51.75
N GLU A 379 -3.49 -1.83 -52.76
CA GLU A 379 -2.80 -0.54 -52.91
C GLU A 379 -3.67 0.49 -53.66
N SER A 380 -4.08 1.57 -52.99
CA SER A 380 -4.37 2.83 -53.70
C SER A 380 -4.23 4.08 -52.83
N ALA A 381 -3.89 5.19 -53.49
CA ALA A 381 -3.85 6.59 -53.01
C ALA A 381 -2.68 7.03 -52.08
N GLN A 382 -1.55 7.34 -52.73
CA GLN A 382 -0.79 8.58 -52.48
C GLN A 382 -1.74 9.80 -52.62
N SER A 383 -1.56 11.00 -52.08
CA SER A 383 -0.41 11.81 -51.59
C SER A 383 -0.97 12.82 -50.54
N ASP A 384 -0.28 13.71 -49.82
CA ASP A 384 1.01 14.42 -49.99
C ASP A 384 1.66 14.72 -48.62
N ALA A 385 2.96 15.04 -48.61
CA ALA A 385 3.74 15.25 -47.39
C ALA A 385 4.13 16.72 -47.12
N SER A 386 4.16 17.13 -45.84
CA SER A 386 5.24 18.01 -45.33
C SER A 386 5.33 18.08 -43.79
N ASN A 387 6.40 17.46 -43.27
CA ASN A 387 7.22 17.87 -42.11
C ASN A 387 6.58 18.49 -40.84
N SER A 388 6.49 17.69 -39.78
CA SER A 388 7.15 18.05 -38.51
C SER A 388 7.59 16.80 -37.73
N LEU A 389 8.75 16.87 -37.07
CA LEU A 389 9.40 15.74 -36.40
C LEU A 389 8.61 15.26 -35.17
N ALA A 390 8.33 13.96 -35.10
CA ALA A 390 7.75 13.28 -33.94
C ALA A 390 8.61 12.07 -33.51
N PRO A 391 8.65 11.72 -32.22
CA PRO A 391 9.57 10.72 -31.67
C PRO A 391 9.14 9.27 -31.91
N LEU A 392 10.11 8.36 -31.79
CA LEU A 392 9.99 6.94 -32.08
C LEU A 392 9.15 6.15 -31.05
N TYR A 393 8.30 5.28 -31.60
CA TYR A 393 7.63 4.10 -31.01
C TYR A 393 6.74 4.26 -29.75
N PHE A 394 5.42 4.26 -30.02
CA PHE A 394 4.38 3.79 -29.10
C PHE A 394 3.50 2.79 -29.86
N VAL A 395 3.36 1.55 -29.38
CA VAL A 395 2.40 0.58 -29.93
C VAL A 395 1.15 0.59 -29.05
N SER A 396 0.01 1.03 -29.59
CA SER A 396 -1.27 1.00 -28.88
C SER A 396 -2.04 -0.28 -29.20
N PHE A 397 -2.38 -1.09 -28.19
CA PHE A 397 -3.32 -2.18 -28.37
C PHE A 397 -4.76 -1.66 -28.33
N ALA A 398 -5.44 -1.70 -29.48
CA ALA A 398 -6.87 -1.41 -29.59
C ALA A 398 -7.72 -2.58 -29.04
N LYS A 399 -8.91 -2.26 -28.54
CA LYS A 399 -9.86 -3.25 -28.01
C LYS A 399 -10.50 -4.07 -29.14
N THR A 400 -10.45 -5.38 -29.04
CA THR A 400 -11.31 -6.28 -29.83
C THR A 400 -12.40 -6.86 -28.94
N GLN A 401 -13.67 -6.60 -29.25
CA GLN A 401 -14.80 -7.28 -28.60
C GLN A 401 -14.98 -8.68 -29.20
N VAL A 402 -15.10 -9.70 -28.35
CA VAL A 402 -15.50 -11.05 -28.77
C VAL A 402 -16.93 -11.31 -28.32
N ARG A 403 -17.82 -11.67 -29.25
CA ARG A 403 -19.16 -12.20 -28.96
C ARG A 403 -19.10 -13.73 -28.82
N PRO A 404 -19.93 -14.35 -27.98
CA PRO A 404 -19.93 -15.80 -27.83
C PRO A 404 -20.61 -16.48 -29.03
N VAL A 405 -20.04 -17.61 -29.47
CA VAL A 405 -20.69 -18.56 -30.39
C VAL A 405 -21.17 -19.74 -29.55
N ALA A 406 -22.45 -20.08 -29.68
CA ALA A 406 -23.02 -21.29 -29.09
C ALA A 406 -22.74 -22.50 -29.97
N LEU A 407 -22.52 -23.67 -29.36
CA LEU A 407 -22.67 -24.94 -30.06
C LEU A 407 -23.43 -25.93 -29.17
N ASP A 408 -24.49 -26.49 -29.73
CA ASP A 408 -25.37 -27.44 -29.05
C ASP A 408 -24.93 -28.89 -29.27
N ARG A 409 -25.24 -29.69 -28.25
CA ARG A 409 -25.28 -31.16 -28.14
C ARG A 409 -25.19 -32.00 -29.42
N TRP A 410 -24.49 -33.14 -29.35
CA TRP A 410 -25.04 -34.48 -29.66
C TRP A 410 -24.52 -35.52 -28.66
N VAL A 411 -25.23 -36.65 -28.52
CA VAL A 411 -25.20 -37.56 -27.34
C VAL A 411 -24.72 -38.97 -27.70
N SER A 412 -24.13 -39.67 -26.71
CA SER A 412 -24.00 -41.14 -26.48
C SER A 412 -22.57 -41.72 -26.53
N ALA A 413 -22.20 -42.78 -25.80
CA ALA A 413 -22.71 -43.37 -24.53
C ALA A 413 -21.76 -44.50 -24.04
N GLY A 414 -21.73 -44.79 -22.73
CA GLY A 414 -21.30 -46.12 -22.20
C GLY A 414 -20.27 -46.15 -21.05
N ALA A 415 -20.50 -47.07 -20.10
CA ALA A 415 -19.64 -47.49 -18.96
C ALA A 415 -19.24 -46.39 -17.93
N TRP A 416 -19.76 -46.31 -16.69
CA TRP A 416 -19.81 -47.30 -15.59
C TRP A 416 -18.46 -47.93 -15.20
N CYS A 417 -17.83 -47.39 -14.14
CA CYS A 417 -17.18 -48.20 -13.10
C CYS A 417 -17.03 -47.41 -11.79
N GLN A 418 -17.44 -47.99 -10.66
CA GLN A 418 -17.14 -47.52 -9.29
C GLN A 418 -16.11 -48.46 -8.66
N CYS A 419 -15.08 -47.90 -8.00
CA CYS A 419 -14.34 -48.47 -6.87
C CYS A 419 -13.49 -47.31 -6.29
N CYS A 420 -13.68 -46.83 -5.06
CA CYS A 420 -13.41 -47.47 -3.77
C CYS A 420 -11.91 -47.54 -3.39
N CYS A 421 -11.55 -46.68 -2.43
CA CYS A 421 -10.58 -46.84 -1.34
C CYS A 421 -9.14 -47.32 -1.65
N LEU A 422 -8.18 -46.44 -1.36
CA LEU A 422 -7.31 -46.57 -0.18
C LEU A 422 -6.87 -45.19 0.32
#